data_AF-A0AAT9FK94-F1
#
_entry.id   AF-A0AAT9FK94-F1
#
_cell.length_a   1.000
_cell.length_b   1.000
_cell.length_c   1.000
_cell.angle_alpha   90.00
_cell.angle_beta   90.00
_cell.angle_gamma   90.00
#
_symmetry.space_group_name_H-M   'P 1'
#
loop_
_entity.id
_entity.type
_entity.pdbx_description
1 polymer ?
#
loop_
_entity_poly.entity_id
_entity_poly.type
_entity_poly.pdbx_seq_one_letter_code
_entity_poly.pdbx_strand_id
1 'polypeptide(L)'
;MRGMKNILLCLTVATLTVLSASADKPALEKPAEEVAVLSIHETKAVFKGLVYRRCMGRTSRCPERCGDSGEYAQFEITEYTKYEKEGKYGDPKQTTYLIQVSDFDKKPLDKDNNGNDLTVLGKVIKDLKPGDQVELSWQHQYITATSQNGGKSKFPRRVVVKLEKLERG
;
A
#
# COMPACT_ATOMS: atom_id res chain seq x y z
N MET A 1 -54.34 56.65 54.92
CA MET A 1 -54.50 56.02 53.60
C MET A 1 -53.12 55.97 52.94
N ARG A 2 -52.44 54.82 53.08
CA ARG A 2 -51.08 54.58 52.57
C ARG A 2 -51.19 53.65 51.36
N GLY A 3 -50.79 54.13 50.19
CA GLY A 3 -50.62 53.31 48.99
C GLY A 3 -49.18 53.43 48.52
N MET A 4 -48.33 52.47 48.90
CA MET A 4 -47.04 52.23 48.28
C MET A 4 -47.17 50.99 47.41
N LYS A 5 -47.12 51.18 46.10
CA LYS A 5 -46.86 50.14 45.10
C LYS A 5 -45.78 50.69 44.17
N ASN A 6 -44.77 49.88 43.90
CA ASN A 6 -43.98 49.75 42.66
C ASN A 6 -42.57 49.30 43.04
N ILE A 7 -42.35 47.98 43.03
CA ILE A 7 -41.95 47.15 41.88
C ILE A 7 -40.43 47.26 41.67
N LEU A 8 -39.80 46.23 42.25
CA LEU A 8 -38.43 45.77 42.07
C LEU A 8 -38.23 45.35 40.61
N LEU A 9 -37.29 45.99 39.90
CA LEU A 9 -36.85 45.56 38.57
C LEU A 9 -35.48 44.88 38.72
N CYS A 10 -35.48 43.55 38.85
CA CYS A 10 -34.27 42.72 38.73
C CYS A 10 -33.81 42.72 37.27
N LEU A 11 -32.61 43.24 37.01
CA LEU A 11 -31.89 43.02 35.75
C LEU A 11 -31.32 41.60 35.77
N THR A 12 -31.94 40.67 35.04
CA THR A 12 -31.37 39.35 34.75
C THR A 12 -30.52 39.45 33.49
N VAL A 13 -29.20 39.33 33.65
CA VAL A 13 -28.26 39.16 32.53
C VAL A 13 -28.40 37.72 32.03
N ALA A 14 -29.03 37.54 30.88
CA ALA A 14 -29.08 36.24 30.19
C ALA A 14 -27.72 35.99 29.52
N THR A 15 -26.96 35.03 30.04
CA THR A 15 -25.73 34.53 29.42
C THR A 15 -26.09 33.65 28.23
N LEU A 16 -25.90 34.18 27.02
CA LEU A 16 -26.04 33.45 25.76
C LEU A 16 -24.86 32.47 25.65
N THR A 17 -25.11 31.19 25.90
CA THR A 17 -24.15 30.11 25.63
C THR A 17 -24.13 29.86 24.13
N VAL A 18 -23.06 30.29 23.47
CA VAL A 18 -22.81 29.96 22.07
C VAL A 18 -22.36 28.49 22.03
N LEU A 19 -23.26 27.59 21.63
CA LEU A 19 -22.87 26.24 21.21
C LEU A 19 -22.05 26.37 19.92
N SER A 20 -20.72 26.28 20.06
CA SER A 20 -19.82 26.08 18.93
C SER A 20 -20.07 24.67 18.38
N ALA A 21 -20.91 24.57 17.35
CA ALA A 21 -21.00 23.37 16.52
C ALA A 21 -19.64 23.18 15.82
N SER A 22 -18.81 22.28 16.35
CA SER A 22 -17.63 21.79 15.64
C SER A 22 -18.15 21.05 14.41
N ALA A 23 -18.00 21.68 13.24
CA ALA A 23 -18.20 21.02 11.96
C ALA A 23 -17.10 19.95 11.83
N ASP A 24 -17.40 18.74 12.26
CA ASP A 24 -16.59 17.57 11.92
C ASP A 24 -16.58 17.47 10.40
N LYS A 25 -15.43 17.82 9.80
CA LYS A 25 -15.18 17.59 8.38
C LYS A 25 -15.39 16.10 8.12
N PRO A 26 -16.27 15.70 7.17
CA PRO A 26 -16.38 14.30 6.82
C PRO A 26 -15.00 13.81 6.37
N ALA A 27 -14.51 12.76 7.02
CA ALA A 27 -13.30 12.08 6.61
C ALA A 27 -13.47 11.70 5.14
N LEU A 28 -12.55 12.17 4.30
CA LEU A 28 -12.56 11.90 2.87
C LEU A 28 -12.58 10.37 2.68
N GLU A 29 -13.74 9.81 2.31
CA GLU A 29 -13.86 8.37 2.09
C GLU A 29 -12.87 7.97 1.00
N LYS A 30 -12.01 6.99 1.31
CA LYS A 30 -10.99 6.50 0.38
C LYS A 30 -11.69 6.01 -0.90
N PRO A 31 -11.10 6.23 -2.08
CA PRO A 31 -11.60 5.70 -3.35
C PRO A 31 -11.92 4.20 -3.23
N ALA A 32 -13.10 3.79 -3.69
CA ALA A 32 -13.46 2.38 -3.73
C ALA A 32 -12.59 1.67 -4.79
N GLU A 33 -11.89 0.62 -4.37
CA GLU A 33 -11.10 -0.25 -5.24
C GLU A 33 -11.83 -1.59 -5.44
N GLU A 34 -12.11 -1.95 -6.69
CA GLU A 34 -12.52 -3.30 -7.07
C GLU A 34 -11.29 -4.09 -7.52
N VAL A 35 -11.14 -5.31 -7.01
CA VAL A 35 -9.94 -6.14 -7.22
C VAL A 35 -10.32 -7.43 -7.95
N ALA A 36 -9.75 -7.64 -9.13
CA ALA A 36 -9.84 -8.91 -9.86
C ALA A 36 -8.49 -9.65 -9.81
N VAL A 37 -8.46 -10.89 -9.33
CA VAL A 37 -7.26 -11.73 -9.34
C VAL A 37 -7.14 -12.39 -10.71
N LEU A 38 -6.04 -12.12 -11.42
CA LEU A 38 -5.79 -12.66 -12.77
C LEU A 38 -4.90 -13.91 -12.75
N SER A 39 -3.94 -13.97 -11.83
CA SER A 39 -3.13 -15.16 -11.61
C SER A 39 -2.62 -15.26 -10.18
N ILE A 40 -2.46 -16.50 -9.71
CA ILE A 40 -1.92 -16.85 -8.40
C ILE A 40 -0.62 -17.61 -8.61
N HIS A 41 0.41 -17.21 -7.88
CA HIS A 41 1.73 -17.80 -7.92
C HIS A 41 2.13 -18.18 -6.50
N GLU A 42 2.37 -19.47 -6.26
CA GLU A 42 2.98 -19.97 -5.03
C GLU A 42 4.25 -20.72 -5.40
N THR A 43 5.36 -20.33 -4.79
CA THR A 43 6.68 -20.77 -5.21
C THR A 43 7.59 -21.04 -4.03
N LYS A 44 8.61 -21.87 -4.28
CA LYS A 44 9.86 -21.79 -3.55
C LYS A 44 10.86 -21.01 -4.38
N ALA A 45 11.61 -20.14 -3.72
CA ALA A 45 12.59 -19.30 -4.36
C ALA A 45 13.86 -19.19 -3.52
N VAL A 46 14.96 -18.80 -4.16
CA VAL A 46 16.23 -18.50 -3.51
C VAL A 46 16.45 -17.00 -3.53
N PHE A 47 16.70 -16.40 -2.38
CA PHE A 47 17.08 -15.01 -2.29
C PHE A 47 18.49 -14.82 -2.86
N LYS A 48 18.65 -13.91 -3.82
CA LYS A 48 19.92 -13.63 -4.52
C LYS A 48 20.64 -12.41 -3.99
N GLY A 49 19.99 -11.62 -3.13
CA GLY A 49 20.51 -10.37 -2.60
C GLY A 49 19.74 -9.15 -3.10
N LEU A 50 20.25 -7.97 -2.76
CA LEU A 50 19.72 -6.69 -3.21
C LEU A 50 20.44 -6.24 -4.49
N VAL A 51 19.68 -5.76 -5.46
CA VAL A 51 20.19 -5.18 -6.70
C VAL A 51 19.65 -3.76 -6.88
N TYR A 52 20.53 -2.78 -7.07
CA TYR A 52 20.09 -1.42 -7.37
C TYR A 52 19.70 -1.31 -8.84
N ARG A 53 18.54 -0.73 -9.12
CA ARG A 53 18.05 -0.47 -10.48
C ARG A 53 17.67 0.99 -10.61
N ARG A 54 18.02 1.57 -11.76
CA ARG A 54 17.60 2.91 -12.14
C ARG A 54 16.53 2.82 -13.21
N CYS A 55 15.41 3.54 -13.01
CA CYS A 55 14.37 3.67 -14.02
C CYS A 55 14.95 4.22 -15.34
N MET A 56 14.41 3.77 -16.47
CA MET A 56 14.92 4.06 -17.81
C MET A 56 14.74 5.51 -18.30
N GLY A 57 14.21 6.43 -17.48
CA GLY A 57 14.17 7.85 -17.85
C GLY A 57 13.09 8.23 -18.87
N ARG A 58 12.02 7.44 -19.04
CA ARG A 58 11.03 7.62 -20.13
C ARG A 58 9.95 8.67 -19.86
N THR A 59 9.95 9.29 -18.69
CA THR A 59 9.00 10.35 -18.32
C THR A 59 9.73 11.48 -17.59
N SER A 60 9.11 12.66 -17.50
CA SER A 60 9.70 13.83 -16.84
C SER A 60 9.98 13.66 -15.35
N ARG A 61 9.36 12.67 -14.69
CA ARG A 61 9.59 12.35 -13.27
C ARG A 61 10.75 11.37 -13.05
N CYS A 62 11.17 10.69 -14.09
CA CYS A 62 12.25 9.71 -14.00
C CYS A 62 13.63 10.42 -13.95
N PRO A 63 14.66 9.78 -13.37
CA PRO A 63 14.62 8.50 -12.66
C PRO A 63 14.32 8.64 -11.15
N GLU A 64 14.51 9.82 -10.58
CA GLU A 64 14.54 10.04 -9.13
C GLU A 64 13.15 10.06 -8.48
N ARG A 65 12.15 10.64 -9.15
CA ARG A 65 10.84 10.96 -8.56
C ARG A 65 9.70 10.11 -9.10
N CYS A 66 10.00 9.12 -9.92
CA CYS A 66 9.01 8.23 -10.54
C CYS A 66 8.62 7.06 -9.64
N GLY A 67 9.43 6.74 -8.62
CA GLY A 67 9.20 5.61 -7.72
C GLY A 67 9.75 4.28 -8.23
N ASP A 68 10.24 4.18 -9.47
CA ASP A 68 10.75 2.92 -10.08
C ASP A 68 12.29 2.78 -10.03
N SER A 69 12.97 3.57 -9.19
CA SER A 69 14.41 3.45 -8.95
C SER A 69 14.66 3.12 -7.48
N GLY A 70 15.70 2.34 -7.21
CA GLY A 70 16.13 1.96 -5.87
C GLY A 70 16.64 0.53 -5.82
N GLU A 71 16.71 -0.03 -4.60
CA GLU A 71 17.13 -1.41 -4.41
C GLU A 71 15.95 -2.36 -4.51
N TYR A 72 16.18 -3.50 -5.15
CA TYR A 72 15.23 -4.59 -5.30
C TYR A 72 15.80 -5.85 -4.69
N ALA A 73 15.03 -6.47 -3.79
CA ALA A 73 15.25 -7.83 -3.35
C ALA A 73 14.97 -8.78 -4.51
N GLN A 74 16.00 -9.52 -4.93
CA GLN A 74 15.90 -10.45 -6.04
C GLN A 74 15.70 -11.88 -5.55
N PHE A 75 14.68 -12.53 -6.09
CA PHE A 75 14.37 -13.93 -5.83
C PHE A 75 14.44 -14.71 -7.14
N GLU A 76 15.18 -15.81 -7.13
CA GLU A 76 15.22 -16.78 -8.23
C GLU A 76 14.21 -17.88 -7.91
N ILE A 77 13.22 -18.08 -8.80
CA ILE A 77 12.16 -19.06 -8.59
C ILE A 77 12.68 -20.43 -8.98
N THR A 78 12.75 -21.33 -8.01
CA THR A 78 13.25 -22.70 -8.22
C THR A 78 12.13 -23.69 -8.45
N GLU A 79 10.96 -23.46 -7.84
CA GLU A 79 9.81 -24.38 -7.91
C GLU A 79 8.50 -23.60 -7.84
N TYR A 80 7.51 -24.02 -8.64
CA TYR A 80 6.11 -23.60 -8.47
C TYR A 80 5.36 -24.71 -7.73
N THR A 81 4.89 -24.42 -6.51
CA THR A 81 4.02 -25.33 -5.76
C THR A 81 2.57 -25.21 -6.22
N LYS A 82 2.16 -24.00 -6.63
CA LYS A 82 0.85 -23.74 -7.22
C LYS A 82 0.93 -22.63 -8.26
N TYR A 83 0.21 -22.82 -9.37
CA TYR A 83 0.04 -21.77 -10.38
C TYR A 83 -1.36 -21.84 -10.98
N GLU A 84 -2.10 -20.75 -10.85
CA GLU A 84 -3.42 -20.57 -11.45
C GLU A 84 -3.40 -19.31 -12.30
N LYS A 85 -3.93 -19.40 -13.51
CA LYS A 85 -4.12 -18.25 -14.40
C LYS A 85 -5.48 -18.35 -15.01
N GLU A 86 -6.37 -17.46 -14.60
CA GLU A 86 -7.75 -17.46 -15.06
C GLU A 86 -7.86 -16.64 -16.35
N GLY A 87 -8.42 -17.27 -17.39
CA GLY A 87 -8.63 -16.62 -18.68
C GLY A 87 -7.34 -16.22 -19.39
N LYS A 88 -7.44 -15.15 -20.20
CA LYS A 88 -6.38 -14.73 -21.12
C LYS A 88 -5.27 -13.90 -20.44
N TYR A 89 -5.65 -13.13 -19.42
CA TYR A 89 -4.76 -12.16 -18.74
C TYR A 89 -4.10 -12.77 -17.50
N GLY A 90 -3.20 -12.04 -16.85
CA GLY A 90 -2.39 -12.55 -15.74
C GLY A 90 -0.96 -12.87 -16.17
N ASP A 91 -0.04 -12.89 -15.21
CA ASP A 91 1.36 -13.11 -15.50
C ASP A 91 1.62 -14.59 -15.78
N PRO A 92 2.45 -14.93 -16.77
CA PRO A 92 2.95 -16.29 -16.92
C PRO A 92 3.84 -16.67 -15.74
N LYS A 93 4.17 -17.96 -15.58
CA LYS A 93 5.23 -18.38 -14.67
C LYS A 93 6.51 -17.56 -14.93
N GLN A 94 7.16 -17.13 -13.85
CA GLN A 94 8.38 -16.33 -13.88
C GLN A 94 9.57 -17.18 -13.41
N THR A 95 10.78 -16.79 -13.82
CA THR A 95 12.02 -17.36 -13.29
C THR A 95 12.64 -16.48 -12.21
N THR A 96 12.21 -15.22 -12.13
CA THR A 96 12.66 -14.27 -11.11
C THR A 96 11.50 -13.41 -10.62
N TYR A 97 11.52 -13.05 -9.34
CA TYR A 97 10.62 -12.07 -8.76
C TYR A 97 11.43 -10.98 -8.04
N LEU A 98 10.90 -9.76 -8.05
CA LEU A 98 11.58 -8.59 -7.51
C LEU A 98 10.63 -7.82 -6.59
N ILE A 99 11.13 -7.46 -5.42
CA ILE A 99 10.43 -6.59 -4.48
C ILE A 99 11.28 -5.36 -4.28
N GLN A 100 10.76 -4.17 -4.60
CA GLN A 100 11.48 -2.94 -4.32
C GLN A 100 11.49 -2.69 -2.81
N VAL A 101 12.64 -2.33 -2.25
CA VAL A 101 12.79 -2.12 -0.79
C VAL A 101 13.26 -0.71 -0.44
N SER A 102 13.79 0.04 -1.41
CA SER A 102 14.22 1.41 -1.21
C SER A 102 13.90 2.32 -2.41
N ASP A 103 13.92 3.63 -2.16
CA ASP A 103 13.81 4.66 -3.19
C ASP A 103 15.15 4.91 -3.91
N PHE A 104 15.17 5.93 -4.78
CA PHE A 104 16.37 6.32 -5.51
C PHE A 104 17.57 6.62 -4.59
N ASP A 105 17.33 7.26 -3.44
CA ASP A 105 18.33 7.65 -2.43
C ASP A 105 18.68 6.50 -1.47
N LYS A 106 18.18 5.28 -1.71
CA LYS A 106 18.30 4.11 -0.82
C LYS A 106 17.61 4.27 0.53
N LYS A 107 16.61 5.14 0.62
CA LYS A 107 15.77 5.22 1.82
C LYS A 107 14.75 4.09 1.78
N PRO A 108 14.54 3.36 2.89
CA PRO A 108 13.53 2.31 2.95
C PRO A 108 12.15 2.84 2.58
N LEU A 109 11.41 2.05 1.81
CA LEU A 109 10.02 2.34 1.47
C LEU A 109 9.08 1.71 2.50
N ASP A 110 7.95 2.36 2.78
CA ASP A 110 6.84 1.74 3.52
C ASP A 110 6.00 0.85 2.60
N LYS A 111 5.88 1.24 1.33
CA LYS A 111 5.19 0.48 0.27
C LYS A 111 5.91 0.56 -1.06
N ASP A 112 5.86 -0.51 -1.84
CA ASP A 112 6.31 -0.50 -3.24
C ASP A 112 5.19 -0.06 -4.21
N ASN A 113 5.51 0.01 -5.51
CA ASN A 113 4.54 0.38 -6.56
C ASN A 113 3.44 -0.68 -6.78
N ASN A 114 3.59 -1.88 -6.22
CA ASN A 114 2.54 -2.90 -6.21
C ASN A 114 1.65 -2.79 -4.95
N GLY A 115 1.92 -1.85 -4.05
CA GLY A 115 1.18 -1.67 -2.80
C GLY A 115 1.55 -2.66 -1.69
N ASN A 116 2.65 -3.40 -1.84
CA ASN A 116 3.15 -4.33 -0.84
C ASN A 116 3.59 -3.58 0.42
N ASP A 117 3.26 -4.10 1.61
CA ASP A 117 3.68 -3.50 2.88
C ASP A 117 5.12 -3.93 3.22
N LEU A 118 6.06 -2.99 3.04
CA LEU A 118 7.48 -3.21 3.27
C LEU A 118 7.89 -3.02 4.73
N THR A 119 7.00 -2.50 5.58
CA THR A 119 7.24 -2.49 7.04
C THR A 119 7.24 -3.91 7.61
N VAL A 120 6.52 -4.83 6.95
CA VAL A 120 6.48 -6.27 7.26
C VAL A 120 7.47 -7.03 6.39
N LEU A 121 7.32 -6.96 5.05
CA LEU A 121 8.17 -7.73 4.12
C LEU A 121 9.64 -7.34 4.23
N GLY A 122 9.92 -6.05 4.43
CA GLY A 122 11.28 -5.54 4.56
C GLY A 122 12.00 -6.07 5.80
N LYS A 123 11.30 -6.48 6.87
CA LYS A 123 11.91 -7.14 8.02
C LYS A 123 12.42 -8.53 7.65
N VAL A 124 11.57 -9.33 7.00
CA VAL A 124 11.95 -10.67 6.52
C VAL A 124 13.14 -10.56 5.56
N ILE A 125 13.08 -9.65 4.58
CA ILE A 125 14.14 -9.46 3.59
C ILE A 125 15.48 -9.08 4.23
N LYS A 126 15.47 -8.23 5.27
CA LYS A 126 16.71 -7.81 5.97
C LYS A 126 17.42 -8.98 6.66
N ASP A 127 16.67 -9.99 7.09
CA ASP A 127 17.21 -11.16 7.78
C ASP A 127 17.70 -12.26 6.81
N LEU A 128 17.32 -12.18 5.53
CA LEU A 128 17.75 -13.13 4.49
C LEU A 128 19.20 -12.88 4.07
N LYS A 129 19.92 -13.98 3.88
CA LYS A 129 21.25 -14.02 3.27
C LYS A 129 21.13 -14.58 1.85
N PRO A 130 21.94 -14.14 0.88
CA PRO A 130 21.98 -14.76 -0.44
C PRO A 130 22.16 -16.28 -0.33
N GLY A 131 21.30 -17.04 -1.01
CA GLY A 131 21.24 -18.50 -0.91
C GLY A 131 20.20 -19.05 0.07
N ASP A 132 19.60 -18.20 0.92
CA ASP A 132 18.45 -18.60 1.72
C ASP A 132 17.26 -18.96 0.82
N GLN A 133 16.58 -20.04 1.18
CA GLN A 133 15.35 -20.47 0.52
C GLN A 133 14.14 -19.84 1.21
N VAL A 134 13.15 -19.49 0.43
CA VAL A 134 11.90 -18.89 0.90
C VAL A 134 10.70 -19.53 0.23
N GLU A 135 9.58 -19.54 0.93
CA GLU A 135 8.28 -19.58 0.28
C GLU A 135 7.90 -18.16 -0.12
N LEU A 136 7.63 -17.97 -1.41
CA LEU A 136 7.24 -16.69 -1.98
C LEU A 136 5.97 -16.89 -2.80
N SER A 137 4.91 -16.19 -2.38
CA SER A 137 3.63 -16.22 -3.08
C SER A 137 3.14 -14.82 -3.39
N TRP A 138 2.62 -14.62 -4.59
CA TRP A 138 2.02 -13.36 -5.02
C TRP A 138 0.82 -13.57 -5.92
N GLN A 139 0.00 -12.53 -6.02
CA GLN A 139 -1.14 -12.45 -6.93
C GLN A 139 -0.93 -11.33 -7.94
N HIS A 140 -1.16 -11.61 -9.22
CA HIS A 140 -1.37 -10.56 -10.21
C HIS A 140 -2.82 -10.10 -10.10
N GLN A 141 -3.02 -8.93 -9.51
CA GLN A 141 -4.32 -8.30 -9.35
C GLN A 141 -4.50 -7.20 -10.39
N TYR A 142 -5.72 -7.03 -10.88
CA TYR A 142 -6.12 -5.90 -11.69
C TYR A 142 -7.10 -5.05 -10.89
N ILE A 143 -6.68 -3.82 -10.60
CA ILE A 143 -7.41 -2.90 -9.73
C ILE A 143 -8.23 -1.97 -10.62
N THR A 144 -9.50 -1.78 -10.28
CA THR A 144 -10.33 -0.69 -10.80
C THR A 144 -10.60 0.29 -9.65
N ALA A 145 -9.93 1.44 -9.67
CA ALA A 145 -10.10 2.48 -8.66
C ALA A 145 -11.09 3.55 -9.17
N THR A 146 -12.11 3.85 -8.38
CA THR A 146 -13.09 4.90 -8.67
C THR A 146 -12.83 6.11 -7.80
N SER A 147 -12.46 7.24 -8.41
CA SER A 147 -12.27 8.51 -7.71
C SER A 147 -13.61 9.11 -7.27
N GLN A 148 -13.56 10.06 -6.33
CA GLN A 148 -14.76 10.67 -5.75
C GLN A 148 -15.65 11.40 -6.76
N ASN A 149 -15.06 11.90 -7.85
CA ASN A 149 -15.80 12.51 -8.97
C ASN A 149 -16.31 11.48 -10.01
N GLY A 150 -16.26 10.18 -9.70
CA GLY A 150 -16.73 9.09 -10.55
C GLY A 150 -15.76 8.64 -11.66
N GLY A 151 -14.57 9.26 -11.76
CA GLY A 151 -13.53 8.83 -12.69
C GLY A 151 -13.02 7.43 -12.34
N LYS A 152 -12.77 6.59 -13.36
CA LYS A 152 -12.24 5.24 -13.17
C LYS A 152 -10.83 5.12 -13.74
N SER A 153 -9.92 4.56 -12.95
CA SER A 153 -8.58 4.18 -13.38
C SER A 153 -8.38 2.69 -13.18
N LYS A 154 -7.57 2.08 -14.05
CA LYS A 154 -7.28 0.65 -13.96
C LYS A 154 -5.80 0.37 -14.10
N PHE A 155 -5.26 -0.47 -13.23
CA PHE A 155 -3.83 -0.78 -13.21
C PHE A 155 -3.56 -2.14 -12.56
N PRO A 156 -2.50 -2.83 -12.98
CA PRO A 156 -2.10 -4.09 -12.34
C PRO A 156 -1.32 -3.83 -11.05
N ARG A 157 -1.41 -4.75 -10.09
CA ARG A 157 -0.53 -4.88 -8.92
C ARG A 157 -0.06 -6.32 -8.79
N ARG A 158 1.17 -6.52 -8.33
CA ARG A 158 1.72 -7.83 -7.97
C ARG A 158 1.90 -7.90 -6.46
N VAL A 159 0.83 -8.31 -5.80
CA VAL A 159 0.74 -8.25 -4.33
C VAL A 159 1.34 -9.53 -3.75
N VAL A 160 2.39 -9.40 -2.96
CA VAL A 160 3.00 -10.48 -2.20
C VAL A 160 2.07 -10.85 -1.05
N VAL A 161 1.61 -12.09 -1.04
CA VAL A 161 0.70 -12.63 -0.01
C VAL A 161 1.45 -13.48 1.01
N LYS A 162 2.62 -14.00 0.65
CA LYS A 162 3.48 -14.78 1.55
C LYS A 162 4.96 -14.55 1.22
N LEU A 163 5.77 -14.33 2.23
CA LEU A 163 7.23 -14.34 2.17
C LEU A 163 7.77 -14.85 3.50
N GLU A 164 8.24 -16.09 3.52
CA GLU A 164 8.74 -16.74 4.73
C GLU A 164 10.02 -17.51 4.43
N LYS A 165 11.00 -17.44 5.33
CA LYS A 165 12.23 -18.23 5.21
C LYS A 165 11.90 -19.71 5.45
N LEU A 166 12.43 -20.57 4.57
CA LEU A 166 12.40 -22.00 4.77
C LEU A 166 13.57 -22.40 5.67
N GLU A 167 13.26 -22.97 6.83
CA GLU A 167 14.26 -23.61 7.67
C GLU A 167 14.80 -24.85 6.95
N ARG A 168 16.13 -25.02 6.94
CA ARG A 168 16.73 -26.27 6.48
C ARG A 168 16.49 -27.30 7.59
N GLY A 169 15.69 -28.32 7.29
CA GLY A 169 15.53 -29.50 8.15
C GLY A 169 16.82 -30.30 8.29
#